data_AF-A0A2W2BS66-F1
#
_entry.id   AF-A0A2W2BS66-F1
#
_cell.length_a   1.000
_cell.length_b   1.000
_cell.length_c   1.000
_cell.angle_alpha   90.00
_cell.angle_beta   90.00
_cell.angle_gamma   90.00
#
_symmetry.space_group_name_H-M   'P 1'
#
loop_
_entity.id
_entity.type
_entity.pdbx_description
1 polymer ?
#
loop_
_entity_poly.entity_id
_entity_poly.type
_entity_poly.pdbx_seq_one_letter_code
_entity_poly.pdbx_strand_id
1 'polypeptide(L)'
;LNGDRAAAETVVRGDAVLNGMRDDVHAAIPQLLVRLQPVAGDLRLVLCAMRIAGDLERMGDLAVHIAEVALMRHPVTVVPEPAVDVMTAMADAAARIADKTSVVLSTRDQLDAMQLGLDDDEVDAAQARL
;
A
#
# COMPACT_ATOMS: atom_id res chain seq x y z
N LEU A 1 3.09 16.55 -5.83
CA LEU A 1 2.98 17.29 -7.10
C LEU A 1 2.63 18.77 -6.89
N ASN A 2 1.68 19.10 -6.01
CA ASN A 2 1.20 20.49 -5.87
C ASN A 2 1.71 21.22 -4.60
N GLY A 3 2.64 20.62 -3.85
CA GLY A 3 3.13 21.18 -2.60
C GLY A 3 2.08 21.24 -1.49
N ASP A 4 1.04 20.40 -1.53
CA ASP A 4 -0.03 20.41 -0.53
C ASP A 4 0.46 19.87 0.82
N ARG A 5 0.74 20.80 1.73
CA ARG A 5 1.18 20.50 3.10
C ARG A 5 0.13 19.73 3.89
N ALA A 6 -1.15 20.13 3.80
CA ALA A 6 -2.21 19.56 4.61
C ALA A 6 -2.48 18.10 4.24
N ALA A 7 -2.40 17.78 2.94
CA ALA A 7 -2.47 16.40 2.47
C ALA A 7 -1.31 15.56 3.02
N ALA A 8 -0.07 16.06 2.92
CA ALA A 8 1.10 15.34 3.41
C ALA A 8 1.08 15.11 4.93
N GLU A 9 0.70 16.11 5.73
CA GLU A 9 0.52 15.95 7.19
C GLU A 9 -0.61 14.95 7.54
N THR A 10 -1.61 14.82 6.68
CA THR A 10 -2.69 13.84 6.87
C THR A 10 -2.20 12.42 6.62
N VAL A 11 -1.39 12.21 5.58
CA VAL A 11 -0.76 10.91 5.31
C VAL A 11 0.11 10.48 6.48
N VAL A 12 1.02 11.35 6.94
CA VAL A 12 1.93 11.06 8.08
C VAL A 12 1.15 10.72 9.35
N ARG A 13 0.07 11.46 9.66
CA ARG A 13 -0.75 11.15 10.85
C ARG A 13 -1.56 9.86 10.73
N GLY A 14 -1.92 9.46 9.51
CA GLY A 14 -2.69 8.26 9.24
C GLY A 14 -1.91 6.97 9.44
N ASP A 15 -0.57 7.03 9.43
CA ASP A 15 0.31 5.87 9.51
C ASP A 15 0.10 4.98 10.74
N ALA A 16 -0.11 5.61 11.90
CA ALA A 16 -0.35 4.89 13.15
C ALA A 16 -1.59 3.97 13.08
N VAL A 17 -2.55 4.29 12.21
CA VAL A 17 -3.75 3.46 12.01
C VAL A 17 -3.39 2.16 11.29
N LEU A 18 -2.58 2.22 10.23
CA LEU A 18 -2.15 1.04 9.48
C LEU A 18 -1.26 0.13 10.32
N ASN A 19 -0.34 0.74 11.08
CA ASN A 19 0.47 0.06 12.07
C ASN A 19 -0.39 -0.69 13.10
N GLY A 20 -1.39 -0.02 13.68
CA GLY A 20 -2.32 -0.65 14.62
C GLY A 20 -3.11 -1.81 14.00
N MET A 21 -3.59 -1.67 12.77
CA MET A 21 -4.31 -2.75 12.07
C MET A 21 -3.44 -3.98 11.82
N ARG A 22 -2.16 -3.80 11.46
CA ARG A 22 -1.20 -4.91 11.33
C ARG A 22 -1.00 -5.61 12.66
N ASP A 23 -0.81 -4.85 13.73
CA ASP A 23 -0.59 -5.37 15.07
C ASP A 23 -1.83 -6.14 15.59
N ASP A 24 -3.04 -5.66 15.29
CA ASP A 24 -4.29 -6.35 15.59
C ASP A 24 -4.40 -7.69 14.86
N VAL A 25 -4.02 -7.74 13.57
CA VAL A 25 -3.95 -9.00 12.81
C VAL A 25 -2.96 -9.96 13.48
N HIS A 26 -1.78 -9.48 13.87
CA HIS A 26 -0.78 -10.31 14.54
C HIS A 26 -1.26 -10.82 15.91
N ALA A 27 -1.95 -9.98 16.68
CA ALA A 27 -2.47 -10.33 18.00
C ALA A 27 -3.60 -11.38 17.95
N ALA A 28 -4.34 -11.46 16.85
CA ALA A 28 -5.39 -12.48 16.65
C ALA A 28 -4.82 -13.90 16.44
N ILE A 29 -3.59 -14.02 15.93
CA ILE A 29 -3.02 -15.30 15.47
C ILE A 29 -2.82 -16.30 16.60
N PRO A 30 -2.19 -15.96 17.75
CA PRO A 30 -2.07 -16.89 18.87
C PRO A 30 -3.43 -17.42 19.33
N GLN A 31 -4.46 -16.57 19.33
CA GLN A 31 -5.80 -16.97 19.75
C GLN A 31 -6.42 -17.96 18.77
N LEU A 32 -6.25 -17.74 17.46
CA LEU A 32 -6.72 -18.67 16.42
C LEU A 32 -6.00 -20.02 16.50
N LEU A 33 -4.68 -20.02 16.69
CA LEU A 33 -3.88 -21.24 16.82
C LEU A 33 -4.30 -22.08 18.04
N VAL A 34 -4.50 -21.43 19.19
CA VAL A 34 -4.90 -22.10 20.43
C VAL A 34 -6.33 -22.62 20.36
N ARG A 35 -7.27 -21.81 19.86
CA ARG A 35 -8.70 -22.16 19.89
C ARG A 35 -9.12 -23.16 18.84
N LEU A 36 -8.52 -23.11 17.65
CA LEU A 36 -9.05 -23.82 16.49
C LEU A 36 -8.22 -25.04 16.09
N GLN A 37 -6.99 -25.20 16.61
CA GLN A 37 -6.04 -26.24 16.18
C GLN A 37 -6.05 -26.44 14.66
N PRO A 38 -5.84 -25.35 13.88
CA PRO A 38 -6.10 -25.33 12.45
C PRO A 38 -5.29 -26.40 11.71
N VAL A 39 -5.93 -27.08 10.76
CA VAL A 39 -5.24 -27.98 9.83
C VAL A 39 -4.46 -27.17 8.79
N ALA A 40 -3.63 -27.84 7.98
CA ALA A 40 -2.69 -27.18 7.06
C ALA A 40 -3.31 -26.09 6.16
N GLY A 41 -4.57 -26.26 5.72
CA GLY A 41 -5.27 -25.27 4.90
C GLY A 41 -5.60 -23.97 5.65
N ASP A 42 -6.09 -24.10 6.88
CA ASP A 42 -6.43 -22.97 7.75
C ASP A 42 -5.18 -22.23 8.22
N LEU A 43 -4.10 -22.97 8.52
CA LEU A 43 -2.82 -22.37 8.86
C LEU A 43 -2.26 -21.53 7.71
N ARG A 44 -2.38 -22.01 6.46
CA ARG A 44 -1.96 -21.24 5.29
C ARG A 44 -2.74 -19.93 5.16
N LEU A 45 -4.06 -19.95 5.38
CA LEU A 45 -4.87 -18.73 5.34
C LEU A 45 -4.43 -17.71 6.39
N VAL A 46 -4.15 -18.16 7.61
CA VAL A 46 -3.66 -17.30 8.71
C VAL A 46 -2.31 -16.67 8.36
N LEU A 47 -1.37 -17.47 7.83
CA LEU A 47 -0.07 -16.97 7.41
C LEU A 47 -0.17 -15.99 6.24
N CYS A 48 -1.06 -16.25 5.27
CA CYS A 48 -1.34 -15.32 4.18
C CYS A 48 -1.91 -13.99 4.71
N ALA A 49 -2.85 -14.03 5.65
CA ALA A 49 -3.40 -12.82 6.26
C ALA A 49 -2.33 -11.99 6.97
N MET A 50 -1.43 -12.63 7.71
CA MET A 50 -0.28 -11.97 8.34
C MET A 50 0.61 -11.29 7.29
N ARG A 51 0.92 -12.00 6.20
CA ARG A 51 1.76 -11.47 5.14
C ARG A 51 1.12 -10.26 4.45
N ILE A 52 -0.15 -10.36 4.10
CA ILE A 52 -0.92 -9.29 3.46
C ILE A 52 -0.98 -8.05 4.37
N ALA A 53 -1.21 -8.24 5.68
CA ALA A 53 -1.24 -7.11 6.62
C ALA A 53 0.10 -6.36 6.66
N GLY A 54 1.23 -7.09 6.64
CA GLY A 54 2.55 -6.48 6.55
C GLY A 54 2.81 -5.79 5.20
N ASP A 55 2.37 -6.38 4.10
CA ASP A 55 2.52 -5.75 2.78
C ASP A 55 1.67 -4.46 2.66
N LEU A 56 0.46 -4.42 3.25
CA LEU A 56 -0.38 -3.21 3.31
C LEU A 56 0.22 -2.10 4.19
N GLU A 57 0.79 -2.45 5.34
CA GLU A 57 1.46 -1.47 6.20
C GLU A 57 2.71 -0.89 5.50
N ARG A 58 3.49 -1.73 4.80
CA ARG A 58 4.62 -1.27 3.99
C ARG A 58 4.21 -0.33 2.85
N MET A 59 3.03 -0.51 2.24
CA MET A 59 2.49 0.46 1.28
C MET A 59 2.23 1.82 1.94
N GLY A 60 1.72 1.80 3.18
CA GLY A 60 1.57 2.98 4.03
C GLY A 60 2.90 3.70 4.30
N ASP A 61 3.90 2.97 4.77
CA ASP A 61 5.25 3.50 5.04
C ASP A 61 5.85 4.21 3.81
N LEU A 62 5.71 3.61 2.63
CA LEU A 62 6.21 4.20 1.39
C LEU A 62 5.47 5.51 1.06
N ALA A 63 4.16 5.59 1.30
CA ALA A 63 3.39 6.81 1.14
C ALA A 63 3.81 7.90 2.16
N VAL A 64 4.08 7.51 3.41
CA VAL A 64 4.61 8.40 4.46
C VAL A 64 5.95 8.96 4.04
N HIS A 65 6.87 8.14 3.53
CA HIS A 65 8.17 8.60 3.08
C HIS A 65 8.05 9.65 1.95
N ILE A 66 7.13 9.45 0.99
CA ILE A 66 6.83 10.46 -0.05
C ILE A 66 6.29 11.76 0.59
N ALA A 67 5.38 11.65 1.56
CA ALA A 67 4.80 12.80 2.24
C ALA A 67 5.85 13.59 3.05
N GLU A 68 6.76 12.91 3.76
CA GLU A 68 7.86 13.54 4.49
C GLU A 68 8.80 14.31 3.55
N VAL A 69 9.15 13.73 2.41
CA VAL A 69 9.96 14.41 1.38
C VAL A 69 9.24 15.66 0.85
N ALA A 70 7.92 15.59 0.64
CA ALA A 70 7.12 16.74 0.25
C ALA A 70 7.10 17.85 1.33
N LEU A 71 6.98 17.49 2.60
CA LEU A 71 7.00 18.43 3.72
C LEU A 71 8.37 19.10 3.89
N MET A 72 9.46 18.35 3.73
CA MET A 72 10.82 18.88 3.84
C MET A 72 11.14 19.97 2.82
N ARG A 73 10.55 19.90 1.61
CA ARG A 73 10.79 20.90 0.55
C ARG A 73 9.74 22.00 0.47
N HIS A 74 8.65 21.89 1.21
CA HIS A 74 7.58 22.88 1.20
C HIS A 74 8.12 24.31 1.49
N PRO A 75 7.69 25.35 0.73
CA PRO A 75 6.63 25.35 -0.28
C PRO A 75 7.07 24.98 -1.70
N VAL A 76 8.34 24.60 -1.88
CA VAL A 76 8.88 24.23 -3.19
C VAL A 76 8.50 22.78 -3.52
N THR A 77 7.99 22.56 -4.74
CA THR A 77 7.67 21.22 -5.22
C THR A 77 8.93 20.37 -5.36
N VAL A 78 8.86 19.12 -4.89
CA VAL A 78 9.98 18.16 -4.95
C VAL A 78 10.29 17.72 -6.38
N VAL A 79 9.25 17.52 -7.18
CA VAL A 79 9.30 16.93 -8.53
C VAL A 79 9.69 18.01 -9.56
N PRO A 80 10.77 17.81 -10.33
CA PRO A 80 11.13 18.69 -11.44
C PRO A 80 10.05 18.71 -12.53
N GLU A 81 9.89 19.85 -13.21
CA GLU A 81 8.87 20.04 -14.26
C GLU A 81 8.87 18.94 -15.35
N PRO A 82 10.02 18.48 -15.89
CA PRO A 82 10.02 17.40 -16.89
C PRO A 82 9.53 16.04 -16.38
N ALA A 83 9.52 15.83 -15.06
CA ALA A 83 9.16 14.56 -14.43
C ALA A 83 7.71 14.56 -13.89
N VAL A 84 6.99 15.69 -13.96
CA VAL A 84 5.64 15.82 -13.38
C VAL A 84 4.67 14.81 -13.98
N ASP A 85 4.65 14.67 -15.30
CA ASP A 85 3.73 13.77 -16.00
C ASP A 85 3.99 12.30 -15.63
N VAL A 86 5.26 11.90 -15.60
CA VAL A 86 5.65 10.53 -15.25
C VAL A 86 5.32 10.21 -13.80
N MET A 87 5.63 11.12 -12.87
CA MET A 87 5.29 10.96 -11.45
C MET A 87 3.78 10.93 -11.21
N THR A 88 3.00 11.67 -12.00
CA THR A 88 1.52 11.64 -11.93
C THR A 88 1.00 10.29 -12.40
N ALA A 89 1.48 9.78 -13.54
CA ALA A 89 1.10 8.47 -14.04
C ALA A 89 1.42 7.35 -13.05
N MET A 90 2.62 7.37 -12.44
CA MET A 90 3.01 6.41 -11.40
C MET A 90 2.10 6.48 -10.17
N ALA A 91 1.76 7.69 -9.72
CA ALA A 91 0.87 7.88 -8.57
C ALA A 91 -0.55 7.36 -8.85
N ASP A 92 -1.09 7.64 -10.04
CA ASP A 92 -2.41 7.18 -10.45
C ASP A 92 -2.46 5.65 -10.59
N ALA A 93 -1.42 5.03 -11.16
CA ALA A 93 -1.32 3.58 -11.25
C ALA A 93 -1.22 2.92 -9.86
N ALA A 94 -0.36 3.44 -8.97
CA ALA A 94 -0.24 2.96 -7.60
C ALA A 94 -1.57 3.05 -6.83
N ALA A 95 -2.32 4.15 -6.99
CA ALA A 95 -3.63 4.32 -6.37
C ALA A 95 -4.65 3.29 -6.89
N ARG A 96 -4.68 3.04 -8.21
CA ARG A 96 -5.54 2.01 -8.80
C ARG A 96 -5.21 0.61 -8.29
N ILE A 97 -3.93 0.27 -8.19
CA ILE A 97 -3.46 -1.02 -7.65
C ILE A 97 -3.92 -1.18 -6.20
N ALA A 98 -3.80 -0.13 -5.38
CA ALA A 98 -4.24 -0.17 -3.98
C ALA A 98 -5.77 -0.38 -3.87
N ASP A 99 -6.57 0.37 -4.64
CA ASP A 99 -8.03 0.22 -4.65
C ASP A 99 -8.46 -1.18 -5.11
N LYS A 100 -7.85 -1.68 -6.19
CA LYS A 100 -8.12 -3.02 -6.71
C LYS A 100 -7.70 -4.11 -5.75
N THR A 101 -6.58 -3.94 -5.05
CA THR A 101 -6.14 -4.88 -4.00
C THR A 101 -7.20 -4.99 -2.90
N SER A 102 -7.81 -3.88 -2.48
CA SER A 102 -8.90 -3.90 -1.51
C SER A 102 -10.12 -4.69 -2.01
N VAL A 103 -10.50 -4.49 -3.27
CA VAL A 103 -11.58 -5.26 -3.91
C VAL A 103 -11.23 -6.75 -3.94
N VAL A 104 -10.06 -7.12 -4.45
CA VAL A 104 -9.58 -8.51 -4.55
C VAL A 104 -9.57 -9.20 -3.18
N LEU A 105 -9.12 -8.53 -2.13
CA LEU A 105 -9.10 -9.09 -0.78
C LEU A 105 -10.51 -9.34 -0.24
N SER A 106 -11.48 -8.50 -0.61
CA SER A 106 -12.88 -8.62 -0.19
C SER A 106 -13.68 -9.66 -0.97
N THR A 107 -13.47 -9.75 -2.28
CA THR A 107 -14.23 -10.63 -3.19
C THR A 107 -13.56 -11.98 -3.40
N ARG A 108 -12.24 -12.05 -3.21
CA ARG A 108 -11.36 -13.18 -3.58
C ARG A 108 -11.44 -13.54 -5.06
N ASP A 109 -11.74 -12.55 -5.91
CA ASP A 109 -11.78 -12.74 -7.35
C ASP A 109 -10.37 -13.00 -7.90
N GLN A 110 -10.21 -14.14 -8.57
CA GLN A 110 -8.92 -14.58 -9.10
C GLN A 110 -8.52 -13.84 -10.38
N LEU A 111 -9.48 -13.42 -11.19
CA LEU A 111 -9.21 -12.71 -12.44
C LEU A 111 -8.71 -11.31 -12.13
N ASP A 112 -9.35 -10.62 -11.19
CA ASP A 112 -8.90 -9.31 -10.73
C ASP A 112 -7.52 -9.40 -10.04
N ALA A 113 -7.28 -10.47 -9.27
CA ALA A 113 -5.97 -10.72 -8.66
C ALA A 113 -4.86 -10.91 -9.70
N MET A 114 -5.14 -11.61 -10.80
CA MET A 114 -4.15 -11.78 -11.89
C MET A 114 -3.85 -10.48 -12.61
N GLN A 115 -4.84 -9.60 -12.75
CA GLN A 115 -4.65 -8.31 -13.42
C GLN A 115 -3.81 -7.33 -12.59
N LEU A 116 -3.76 -7.45 -11.25
CA LEU A 116 -2.90 -6.61 -10.41
C LEU A 116 -1.43 -6.65 -10.86
N GLY A 117 -0.93 -7.80 -11.32
CA GLY A 117 0.43 -7.92 -11.84
C GLY A 117 0.66 -7.14 -13.14
N LEU A 118 -0.37 -7.03 -13.98
CA LEU A 118 -0.31 -6.24 -15.21
C LEU A 118 -0.40 -4.73 -14.92
N ASP A 119 -1.14 -4.37 -13.88
CA ASP A 119 -1.24 -2.97 -13.44
C ASP A 119 0.11 -2.47 -12.89
N ASP A 120 0.92 -3.34 -12.27
CA ASP A 120 2.29 -3.04 -11.80
C ASP A 120 3.28 -2.77 -12.95
N ASP A 121 3.13 -3.49 -14.08
CA ASP A 121 3.95 -3.25 -15.28
C ASP A 121 3.80 -1.80 -15.81
N GLU A 122 2.67 -1.15 -15.57
CA GLU A 122 2.46 0.27 -15.93
C GLU A 122 3.36 1.20 -15.10
N VAL A 123 3.51 0.91 -13.81
CA VAL A 123 4.40 1.66 -12.90
C VAL A 123 5.85 1.48 -13.32
N ASP A 124 6.27 0.24 -13.62
CA ASP A 124 7.63 -0.06 -14.10
C ASP A 124 7.93 0.60 -15.44
N ALA A 125 6.98 0.57 -16.38
CA ALA A 125 7.12 1.22 -17.67
C ALA A 125 7.21 2.75 -17.55
N ALA A 126 6.50 3.34 -16.59
CA ALA A 126 6.61 4.77 -16.30
C ALA A 126 7.97 5.10 -15.67
N GLN A 127 8.43 4.30 -14.70
CA GLN A 127 9.73 4.46 -14.07
C GLN A 127 10.89 4.41 -15.07
N ALA A 128 10.81 3.55 -16.10
CA ALA A 128 11.82 3.42 -17.13
C ALA A 128 11.96 4.66 -18.06
N ARG A 129 11.05 5.63 -17.96
CA ARG A 129 11.06 6.88 -18.75
C ARG A 129 11.68 8.07 -18.00
N LEU A 130 11.97 7.91 -16.70
CA LEU A 130 12.71 8.88 -15.88
C LEU A 130 14.22 8.74 -16.11
#